data_AF-A0A3M7QUJ2-F1
#
_entry.id   AF-A0A3M7QUJ2-F1
#
_cell.length_a   1.000
_cell.length_b   1.000
_cell.length_c   1.000
_cell.angle_alpha   90.00
_cell.angle_beta   90.00
_cell.angle_gamma   90.00
#
_symmetry.space_group_name_H-M   'P 1'
#
loop_
_entity.id
_entity.type
_entity.pdbx_description
1 polymer ?
#
loop_
_entity_poly.entity_id
_entity_poly.type
_entity_poly.pdbx_seq_one_letter_code
_entity_poly.pdbx_strand_id
1 'polypeptide(L)'
;MPFVSKKKSKDEHTGLTESTMSKTSPEKKKPSDEPSKPKLVFHCQLAHGSPTGLISGFSNVKELYSKIAECYDIQANEILFCTLNTHKVDMNKLLGGQIGLEDFIFAHLKGSVKTIEVFKSEAALGLTITDNGAGYAFIKRIKEGSIIDKLSDQIRVGDHIEKINDQDLIGSRHFEVAKMLKDIPVGSTFTLKLVEPTREGFLNIGARNSKQVQKSVSNGKQTMRMKSGKVEERDEFVDLAVAKINSLLETFMGIHDSDLAQTIWELGRDYKNPHEFIEAISKSEICDFGFSEDFVFDLWGAISDARDGRLRALAQ
;
A
#
# COMPACT_ATOMS: atom_id res chain seq x y z
N MET A 1 10.13 -52.15 47.61
CA MET A 1 9.46 -52.95 48.66
C MET A 1 10.29 -52.84 49.94
N PRO A 2 9.75 -53.17 51.14
CA PRO A 2 8.46 -52.79 51.75
C PRO A 2 8.69 -51.52 52.60
N PHE A 3 8.05 -51.16 53.72
CA PHE A 3 6.67 -51.31 54.26
C PHE A 3 6.03 -49.88 54.22
N VAL A 4 4.72 -49.59 54.18
CA VAL A 4 3.51 -50.08 54.88
C VAL A 4 3.38 -49.66 56.35
N SER A 5 2.50 -48.69 56.60
CA SER A 5 1.46 -48.78 57.64
C SER A 5 0.31 -47.78 57.40
N LYS A 6 -0.90 -48.13 57.84
CA LYS A 6 -2.16 -47.37 57.65
C LYS A 6 -2.88 -47.21 58.99
N LYS A 7 -3.57 -46.07 59.19
CA LYS A 7 -4.88 -45.87 59.87
C LYS A 7 -5.17 -44.35 59.85
N LYS A 8 -6.38 -43.81 59.56
CA LYS A 8 -7.74 -44.01 60.12
C LYS A 8 -7.82 -43.69 61.63
N SER A 9 -8.79 -42.94 62.15
CA SER A 9 -9.94 -42.21 61.53
C SER A 9 -10.65 -41.34 62.60
N LYS A 10 -11.60 -40.48 62.17
CA LYS A 10 -12.95 -40.19 62.74
C LYS A 10 -13.21 -40.38 64.26
N ASP A 11 -13.99 -39.55 64.97
CA ASP A 11 -14.86 -38.39 64.68
C ASP A 11 -15.10 -37.61 66.02
N GLU A 12 -16.05 -36.65 66.04
CA GLU A 12 -16.74 -36.09 67.22
C GLU A 12 -15.98 -35.07 68.12
N HIS A 13 -16.63 -34.21 68.91
CA HIS A 13 -17.76 -33.28 68.60
C HIS A 13 -17.81 -32.15 69.68
N THR A 14 -18.71 -31.18 69.53
CA THR A 14 -18.88 -29.97 70.39
C THR A 14 -17.71 -28.95 70.32
N GLY A 15 -17.90 -27.64 70.54
CA GLY A 15 -19.14 -26.86 70.67
C GLY A 15 -18.85 -25.39 71.03
N LEU A 16 -19.80 -24.48 70.74
CA LEU A 16 -19.85 -23.07 71.19
C LEU A 16 -18.65 -22.17 70.80
N THR A 17 -18.70 -21.50 69.65
CA THR A 17 -19.17 -20.09 69.49
C THR A 17 -18.25 -19.01 70.08
N GLU A 18 -17.47 -18.35 69.21
CA GLU A 18 -17.06 -16.96 69.43
C GLU A 18 -17.03 -16.20 68.08
N SER A 19 -17.45 -14.93 68.10
CA SER A 19 -17.90 -14.21 66.89
C SER A 19 -16.83 -13.28 66.32
N THR A 20 -16.25 -13.61 65.16
CA THR A 20 -15.35 -12.70 64.41
C THR A 20 -15.96 -12.23 63.09
N MET A 21 -15.96 -10.91 62.87
CA MET A 21 -16.56 -10.27 61.69
C MET A 21 -15.70 -10.43 60.42
N SER A 22 -16.02 -11.39 59.56
CA SER A 22 -15.54 -11.42 58.17
C SER A 22 -16.42 -10.54 57.28
N LYS A 23 -15.89 -9.39 56.84
CA LYS A 23 -16.60 -8.47 55.94
C LYS A 23 -16.83 -9.14 54.58
N THR A 24 -18.07 -9.14 54.11
CA THR A 24 -18.44 -9.60 52.75
C THR A 24 -17.76 -8.70 51.71
N SER A 25 -16.86 -9.28 50.92
CA SER A 25 -16.27 -8.60 49.76
C SER A 25 -17.27 -8.65 48.60
N PRO A 26 -17.77 -7.51 48.08
CA PRO A 26 -18.65 -7.52 46.92
C PRO A 26 -17.89 -7.96 45.66
N GLU A 27 -18.52 -8.86 44.91
CA GLU A 27 -17.97 -9.46 43.70
C GLU A 27 -17.72 -8.40 42.61
N LYS A 28 -16.44 -8.07 42.37
CA LYS A 28 -16.05 -7.10 41.35
C LYS A 28 -16.26 -7.66 39.94
N LYS A 29 -17.45 -7.44 39.39
CA LYS A 29 -17.68 -7.48 37.94
C LYS A 29 -16.61 -6.65 37.24
N LYS A 30 -15.88 -7.25 36.29
CA LYS A 30 -14.98 -6.50 35.41
C LYS A 30 -15.82 -5.61 34.49
N PRO A 31 -15.56 -4.30 34.39
CA PRO A 31 -16.09 -3.49 33.30
C PRO A 31 -15.31 -3.82 32.02
N SER A 32 -15.81 -4.80 31.26
CA SER A 32 -15.27 -5.14 29.94
C SER A 32 -16.00 -4.34 28.84
N ASP A 33 -15.78 -3.03 28.84
CA ASP A 33 -16.21 -2.09 27.80
C ASP A 33 -15.15 -0.99 27.64
N GLU A 34 -14.01 -1.33 27.01
CA GLU A 34 -13.37 -0.32 26.18
C GLU A 34 -14.31 -0.02 25.01
N PRO A 35 -14.59 1.25 24.67
CA PRO A 35 -15.47 1.56 23.55
C PRO A 35 -14.84 1.01 22.26
N SER A 36 -15.47 -0.03 21.70
CA SER A 36 -14.94 -0.73 20.54
C SER A 36 -14.83 0.25 19.38
N LYS A 37 -13.58 0.50 18.93
CA LYS A 37 -13.30 1.46 17.85
C LYS A 37 -14.18 1.10 16.65
N PRO A 38 -14.87 2.07 16.02
CA PRO A 38 -15.84 1.78 14.97
C PRO A 38 -15.16 0.96 13.86
N LYS A 39 -15.66 -0.26 13.65
CA LYS A 39 -15.01 -1.22 12.76
C LYS A 39 -15.16 -0.72 11.32
N LEU A 40 -14.08 -0.20 10.74
CA LEU A 40 -14.06 0.22 9.35
C LEU A 40 -14.24 -1.03 8.46
N VAL A 41 -15.26 -1.01 7.62
CA VAL A 41 -15.62 -2.09 6.67
C VAL A 41 -15.58 -1.52 5.27
N PHE A 42 -14.80 -2.15 4.40
CA PHE A 42 -14.64 -1.77 3.00
C PHE A 42 -15.25 -2.84 2.10
N HIS A 43 -15.83 -2.40 0.99
CA HIS A 43 -16.31 -3.31 -0.06
C HIS A 43 -15.15 -3.69 -0.96
N CYS A 44 -15.08 -4.95 -1.39
CA CYS A 44 -14.07 -5.39 -2.34
C CYS A 44 -14.61 -6.34 -3.41
N GLN A 45 -13.87 -6.45 -4.53
CA GLN A 45 -14.03 -7.45 -5.59
C GLN A 45 -12.66 -7.84 -6.16
N LEU A 46 -12.57 -9.01 -6.78
CA LEU A 46 -11.48 -9.34 -7.70
C LEU A 46 -11.73 -8.59 -9.02
N ALA A 47 -10.69 -7.94 -9.55
CA ALA A 47 -10.79 -7.04 -10.71
C ALA A 47 -11.27 -7.74 -11.99
N HIS A 48 -11.04 -9.04 -12.14
CA HIS A 48 -11.51 -9.85 -13.26
C HIS A 48 -12.95 -10.37 -13.11
N GLY A 49 -13.60 -10.11 -11.97
CA GLY A 49 -14.97 -10.53 -11.65
C GLY A 49 -15.08 -11.42 -10.42
N SER A 50 -15.78 -10.95 -9.40
CA SER A 50 -16.22 -11.75 -8.25
C SER A 50 -17.53 -11.20 -7.65
N PRO A 51 -18.21 -11.97 -6.79
CA PRO A 51 -19.15 -11.39 -5.83
C PRO A 51 -18.47 -10.34 -4.95
N THR A 52 -19.24 -9.36 -4.44
CA THR A 52 -18.74 -8.34 -3.52
C THR A 52 -18.44 -8.93 -2.15
N GLY A 53 -17.18 -8.81 -1.72
CA GLY A 53 -16.72 -9.14 -0.38
C GLY A 53 -16.78 -7.94 0.58
N LEU A 54 -16.74 -8.23 1.88
CA LEU A 54 -16.70 -7.22 2.95
C LEU A 54 -15.48 -7.50 3.85
N ILE A 55 -14.50 -6.59 3.80
CA ILE A 55 -13.23 -6.73 4.52
C ILE A 55 -13.06 -5.64 5.58
N SER A 56 -12.42 -5.98 6.69
CA SER A 56 -12.30 -5.10 7.86
C SER A 56 -11.21 -5.59 8.81
N GLY A 57 -10.68 -4.69 9.65
CA GLY A 57 -9.64 -5.05 10.62
C GLY A 57 -8.26 -5.28 9.99
N PHE A 58 -7.85 -4.35 9.12
CA PHE A 58 -6.49 -4.22 8.60
C PHE A 58 -6.00 -2.79 8.88
N SER A 59 -4.70 -2.63 9.10
CA SER A 59 -4.03 -1.36 9.40
C SER A 59 -3.02 -0.93 8.34
N ASN A 60 -2.59 -1.88 7.49
CA ASN A 60 -1.56 -1.74 6.46
C ASN A 60 -1.85 -2.62 5.24
N VAL A 61 -1.08 -2.46 4.17
CA VAL A 61 -1.34 -3.11 2.87
C VAL A 61 -1.17 -4.63 2.92
N LYS A 62 -0.23 -5.14 3.72
CA LYS A 62 -0.03 -6.59 3.91
C LYS A 62 -1.24 -7.23 4.60
N GLU A 63 -1.78 -6.60 5.64
CA GLU A 63 -3.02 -7.04 6.28
C GLU A 63 -4.24 -6.91 5.37
N LEU A 64 -4.31 -5.87 4.53
CA LEU A 64 -5.36 -5.73 3.52
C LEU A 64 -5.34 -6.91 2.53
N TYR A 65 -4.17 -7.26 1.99
CA TYR A 65 -4.03 -8.38 1.06
C TYR A 65 -4.34 -9.72 1.75
N SER A 66 -3.96 -9.90 3.01
CA SER A 66 -4.41 -11.04 3.82
C SER A 66 -5.94 -11.10 3.96
N LYS A 67 -6.61 -9.96 4.22
CA LYS A 67 -8.07 -9.91 4.38
C LYS A 67 -8.84 -10.08 3.06
N ILE A 68 -8.29 -9.62 1.94
CA ILE A 68 -8.82 -9.93 0.60
C ILE A 68 -8.64 -11.43 0.30
N ALA A 69 -7.47 -11.99 0.60
CA ALA A 69 -7.18 -13.41 0.41
C ALA A 69 -8.13 -14.33 1.20
N GLU A 70 -8.32 -14.05 2.50
CA GLU A 70 -9.33 -14.69 3.36
C GLU A 70 -10.75 -14.58 2.81
N CYS A 71 -11.10 -13.47 2.14
CA CYS A 71 -12.44 -13.22 1.62
C CYS A 71 -12.75 -13.99 0.32
N TYR A 72 -11.73 -14.48 -0.39
CA TYR A 72 -11.88 -15.12 -1.71
C TYR A 72 -11.27 -16.54 -1.81
N ASP A 73 -10.75 -17.08 -0.70
CA ASP A 73 -10.07 -18.39 -0.64
C ASP A 73 -8.89 -18.50 -1.64
N ILE A 74 -8.12 -17.41 -1.72
CA ILE A 74 -6.88 -17.31 -2.52
C ILE A 74 -5.67 -17.07 -1.62
N GLN A 75 -4.46 -17.19 -2.17
CA GLN A 75 -3.25 -16.81 -1.44
C GLN A 75 -2.96 -15.31 -1.63
N ALA A 76 -2.50 -14.63 -0.58
CA ALA A 76 -2.22 -13.18 -0.64
C ALA A 76 -1.07 -12.79 -1.60
N ASN A 77 -0.18 -13.74 -1.92
CA ASN A 77 0.86 -13.58 -2.93
C ASN A 77 0.31 -13.62 -4.38
N GLU A 78 -0.95 -13.98 -4.61
CA GLU A 78 -1.57 -13.88 -5.94
C GLU A 78 -2.08 -12.47 -6.24
N ILE A 79 -2.19 -11.59 -5.24
CA ILE A 79 -2.58 -10.19 -5.42
C ILE A 79 -1.35 -9.39 -5.88
N LEU A 80 -1.40 -8.83 -7.08
CA LEU A 80 -0.37 -7.91 -7.58
C LEU A 80 -0.53 -6.53 -6.93
N PHE A 81 -1.71 -5.92 -7.05
CA PHE A 81 -2.03 -4.60 -6.51
C PHE A 81 -3.54 -4.43 -6.35
N CYS A 82 -3.98 -3.28 -5.82
CA CYS A 82 -5.39 -2.89 -5.79
C CYS A 82 -5.63 -1.53 -6.45
N THR A 83 -6.81 -1.34 -7.03
CA THR A 83 -7.34 -0.05 -7.49
C THR A 83 -8.60 0.34 -6.72
N LEU A 84 -8.86 1.63 -6.60
CA LEU A 84 -9.99 2.20 -5.86
C LEU A 84 -11.07 2.70 -6.83
N ASN A 85 -12.31 2.24 -6.63
CA ASN A 85 -13.50 2.59 -7.40
C ASN A 85 -13.47 2.22 -8.90
N THR A 86 -12.54 1.36 -9.33
CA THR A 86 -12.49 0.82 -10.71
C THR A 86 -11.88 -0.58 -10.75
N HIS A 87 -12.48 -1.48 -11.53
CA HIS A 87 -11.92 -2.81 -11.86
C HIS A 87 -10.81 -2.73 -12.93
N LYS A 88 -10.68 -1.59 -13.61
CA LYS A 88 -9.68 -1.43 -14.68
C LYS A 88 -8.30 -1.18 -14.10
N VAL A 89 -7.27 -1.54 -14.86
CA VAL A 89 -5.87 -1.18 -14.58
C VAL A 89 -5.68 0.31 -14.85
N ASP A 90 -6.13 1.15 -13.91
CA ASP A 90 -5.98 2.60 -13.94
C ASP A 90 -5.03 3.05 -12.81
N MET A 91 -3.83 3.47 -13.18
CA MET A 91 -2.78 3.86 -12.23
C MET A 91 -3.03 5.21 -11.55
N ASN A 92 -4.02 5.98 -12.01
CA ASN A 92 -4.53 7.17 -11.32
C ASN A 92 -5.53 6.80 -10.20
N LYS A 93 -5.94 5.53 -10.16
CA LYS A 93 -6.78 4.91 -9.13
C LYS A 93 -6.07 3.80 -8.38
N LEU A 94 -4.75 3.67 -8.53
CA LEU A 94 -3.95 2.74 -7.74
C LEU A 94 -4.09 3.05 -6.24
N LEU A 95 -4.22 2.00 -5.42
CA LEU A 95 -4.16 2.11 -3.96
C LEU A 95 -2.82 2.74 -3.53
N GLY A 96 -2.89 3.86 -2.80
CA GLY A 96 -1.75 4.47 -2.11
C GLY A 96 -1.84 4.31 -0.59
N GLY A 97 -1.09 5.15 0.14
CA GLY A 97 -1.08 5.16 1.61
C GLY A 97 -2.39 5.59 2.28
N GLN A 98 -3.46 5.90 1.53
CA GLN A 98 -4.78 6.28 2.05
C GLN A 98 -5.93 5.61 1.27
N ILE A 99 -7.05 5.37 1.95
CA ILE A 99 -8.31 4.84 1.40
C ILE A 99 -9.49 5.67 1.91
N GLY A 100 -10.37 6.17 1.05
CA GLY A 100 -11.60 6.85 1.47
C GLY A 100 -12.59 5.89 2.14
N LEU A 101 -13.33 6.35 3.16
CA LEU A 101 -14.22 5.47 3.94
C LEU A 101 -15.40 4.87 3.14
N GLU A 102 -15.72 5.42 1.97
CA GLU A 102 -16.71 4.84 1.04
C GLU A 102 -16.08 4.14 -0.19
N ASP A 103 -14.75 4.04 -0.28
CA ASP A 103 -14.08 3.49 -1.46
C ASP A 103 -14.31 1.98 -1.63
N PHE A 104 -14.44 1.57 -2.88
CA PHE A 104 -14.57 0.18 -3.30
C PHE A 104 -13.22 -0.35 -3.81
N ILE A 105 -12.71 -1.43 -3.21
CA ILE A 105 -11.36 -1.96 -3.47
C ILE A 105 -11.41 -3.08 -4.52
N PHE A 106 -10.69 -2.93 -5.62
CA PHE A 106 -10.58 -3.95 -6.67
C PHE A 106 -9.19 -4.58 -6.67
N ALA A 107 -9.10 -5.87 -6.40
CA ALA A 107 -7.85 -6.61 -6.31
C ALA A 107 -7.46 -7.22 -7.68
N HIS A 108 -6.30 -6.81 -8.19
CA HIS A 108 -5.73 -7.35 -9.43
C HIS A 108 -4.88 -8.55 -9.10
N LEU A 109 -5.29 -9.74 -9.55
CA LEU A 109 -4.52 -10.96 -9.35
C LEU A 109 -3.52 -11.17 -10.49
N LYS A 110 -2.48 -11.96 -10.23
CA LYS A 110 -1.60 -12.51 -11.27
C LYS A 110 -2.41 -13.20 -12.37
N GLY A 111 -1.88 -13.15 -13.58
CA GLY A 111 -2.43 -13.78 -14.77
C GLY A 111 -1.34 -14.41 -15.62
N SER A 112 -1.36 -14.15 -16.93
CA SER A 112 -0.38 -14.72 -17.87
C SER A 112 1.03 -14.21 -17.60
N VAL A 113 1.98 -15.15 -17.54
CA VAL A 113 3.42 -14.88 -17.50
C VAL A 113 3.96 -14.76 -18.93
N LYS A 114 4.86 -13.81 -19.16
CA LYS A 114 5.55 -13.59 -20.43
C LYS A 114 7.03 -13.28 -20.21
N THR A 115 7.89 -13.69 -21.15
CA THR A 115 9.31 -13.35 -21.15
C THR A 115 9.62 -12.60 -22.44
N ILE A 116 10.20 -11.41 -22.31
CA ILE A 116 10.41 -10.48 -23.42
C ILE A 116 11.89 -10.07 -23.45
N GLU A 117 12.47 -10.07 -24.65
CA GLU A 117 13.84 -9.63 -24.89
C GLU A 117 13.84 -8.15 -25.31
N VAL A 118 14.65 -7.32 -24.67
CA VAL A 118 14.67 -5.87 -24.84
C VAL A 118 16.09 -5.39 -25.13
N PHE A 119 16.29 -4.73 -26.27
CA PHE A 119 17.54 -4.07 -26.62
C PHE A 119 17.58 -2.65 -26.04
N LYS A 120 18.57 -2.32 -25.21
CA LYS A 120 18.71 -1.01 -24.58
C LYS A 120 19.46 -0.04 -25.50
N SER A 121 18.77 0.53 -26.49
CA SER A 121 19.35 1.50 -27.45
C SER A 121 19.69 2.87 -26.85
N GLU A 122 19.09 3.22 -25.71
CA GLU A 122 19.17 4.54 -25.06
C GLU A 122 19.33 4.35 -23.54
N ALA A 123 19.85 5.37 -22.84
CA ALA A 123 20.06 5.29 -21.39
C ALA A 123 18.77 5.09 -20.57
N ALA A 124 17.66 5.67 -21.02
CA ALA A 124 16.35 5.58 -20.37
C ALA A 124 15.38 4.70 -21.16
N LEU A 125 14.84 3.66 -20.51
CA LEU A 125 13.84 2.77 -21.12
C LEU A 125 12.47 3.44 -21.33
N GLY A 126 12.18 4.51 -20.60
CA GLY A 126 10.87 5.18 -20.58
C GLY A 126 9.84 4.55 -19.63
N LEU A 127 10.30 3.88 -18.57
CA LEU A 127 9.44 3.29 -17.54
C LEU A 127 9.32 4.20 -16.31
N THR A 128 8.14 4.17 -15.69
CA THR A 128 7.97 4.53 -14.28
C THR A 128 7.55 3.29 -13.50
N ILE A 129 8.33 2.93 -12.48
CA ILE A 129 8.07 1.78 -11.61
C ILE A 129 7.40 2.24 -10.31
N THR A 130 6.51 1.41 -9.78
CA THR A 130 5.94 1.54 -8.43
C THR A 130 5.86 0.14 -7.81
N ASP A 131 5.56 0.00 -6.52
CA ASP A 131 5.33 -1.30 -5.90
C ASP A 131 4.10 -1.31 -5.00
N ASN A 132 3.71 -2.50 -4.57
CA ASN A 132 2.51 -2.75 -3.77
C ASN A 132 2.76 -2.71 -2.24
N GLY A 133 3.95 -2.29 -1.78
CA GLY A 133 4.35 -2.35 -0.37
C GLY A 133 4.46 -3.78 0.20
N ALA A 134 4.34 -4.81 -0.64
CA ALA A 134 4.30 -6.23 -0.26
C ALA A 134 5.25 -7.11 -1.11
N GLY A 135 6.15 -6.50 -1.87
CA GLY A 135 7.22 -7.19 -2.61
C GLY A 135 7.01 -7.39 -4.11
N TYR A 136 6.00 -6.76 -4.72
CA TYR A 136 5.82 -6.76 -6.19
C TYR A 136 5.93 -5.35 -6.77
N ALA A 137 7.00 -5.11 -7.53
CA ALA A 137 7.18 -3.92 -8.35
C ALA A 137 6.54 -4.10 -9.74
N PHE A 138 5.86 -3.07 -10.23
CA PHE A 138 5.11 -3.11 -11.50
C PHE A 138 5.16 -1.77 -12.25
N ILE A 139 4.87 -1.84 -13.55
CA ILE A 139 4.92 -0.69 -14.46
C ILE A 139 3.73 0.24 -14.19
N LYS A 140 3.99 1.44 -13.64
CA LYS A 140 2.97 2.47 -13.41
C LYS A 140 2.71 3.35 -14.64
N ARG A 141 3.76 3.60 -15.44
CA ARG A 141 3.70 4.43 -16.64
C ARG A 141 4.71 3.95 -17.67
N ILE A 142 4.35 4.08 -18.93
CA ILE A 142 5.25 3.96 -20.09
C ILE A 142 5.25 5.35 -20.75
N LYS A 143 6.43 5.87 -21.10
CA LYS A 143 6.59 7.17 -21.76
C LYS A 143 6.45 6.99 -23.26
N GLU A 144 5.56 7.76 -23.89
CA GLU A 144 5.36 7.80 -25.34
C GLU A 144 6.69 8.00 -26.11
N GLY A 145 6.86 7.25 -27.21
CA GLY A 145 8.05 7.27 -28.07
C GLY A 145 9.31 6.58 -27.50
N SER A 146 9.25 6.04 -26.28
CA SER A 146 10.38 5.38 -25.62
C SER A 146 10.69 3.98 -26.17
N ILE A 147 11.74 3.33 -25.64
CA ILE A 147 12.09 1.94 -25.99
C ILE A 147 10.93 0.98 -25.68
N ILE A 148 10.29 1.13 -24.52
CA ILE A 148 9.23 0.20 -24.08
C ILE A 148 7.88 0.53 -24.75
N ASP A 149 7.63 1.78 -25.11
CA ASP A 149 6.42 2.19 -25.84
C ASP A 149 6.36 1.55 -27.24
N LYS A 150 7.51 1.42 -27.90
CA LYS A 150 7.70 0.65 -29.16
C LYS A 150 7.44 -0.87 -29.00
N LEU A 151 7.27 -1.35 -27.76
CA LEU A 151 6.94 -2.73 -27.39
C LEU A 151 5.56 -2.85 -26.72
N SER A 152 4.70 -1.84 -26.85
CA SER A 152 3.38 -1.74 -26.16
C SER A 152 2.40 -2.90 -26.41
N ASP A 153 2.53 -3.60 -27.54
CA ASP A 153 1.81 -4.87 -27.77
C ASP A 153 2.16 -5.92 -26.71
N GLN A 154 3.43 -5.97 -26.29
CA GLN A 154 4.01 -6.97 -25.40
C GLN A 154 4.20 -6.49 -23.95
N ILE A 155 4.48 -5.20 -23.71
CA ILE A 155 4.73 -4.63 -22.37
C ILE A 155 3.69 -3.56 -22.07
N ARG A 156 3.02 -3.65 -20.92
CA ARG A 156 1.83 -2.85 -20.58
C ARG A 156 1.88 -2.31 -19.15
N VAL A 157 1.16 -1.22 -18.93
CA VAL A 157 0.93 -0.68 -17.59
C VAL A 157 0.17 -1.72 -16.75
N GLY A 158 0.63 -1.93 -15.51
CA GLY A 158 0.16 -2.97 -14.60
C GLY A 158 0.94 -4.27 -14.64
N ASP A 159 1.83 -4.50 -15.60
CA ASP A 159 2.68 -5.69 -15.60
C ASP A 159 3.65 -5.67 -14.41
N HIS A 160 3.65 -6.72 -13.61
CA HIS A 160 4.64 -6.94 -12.54
C HIS A 160 5.94 -7.46 -13.13
N ILE A 161 7.06 -6.85 -12.73
CA ILE A 161 8.41 -7.28 -13.12
C ILE A 161 8.90 -8.32 -12.12
N GLU A 162 8.80 -9.61 -12.48
CA GLU A 162 9.22 -10.73 -11.65
C GLU A 162 10.73 -10.96 -11.73
N LYS A 163 11.32 -10.78 -12.94
CA LYS A 163 12.77 -10.93 -13.17
C LYS A 163 13.32 -9.93 -14.19
N ILE A 164 14.59 -9.56 -13.98
CA ILE A 164 15.47 -8.93 -14.97
C ILE A 164 16.63 -9.92 -15.20
N ASN A 165 16.79 -10.40 -16.43
CA ASN A 165 17.64 -11.56 -16.74
C ASN A 165 17.30 -12.74 -15.79
N ASP A 166 18.29 -13.43 -15.25
CA ASP A 166 18.09 -14.53 -14.30
C ASP A 166 17.76 -14.09 -12.87
N GLN A 167 17.91 -12.80 -12.53
CA GLN A 167 17.72 -12.30 -11.17
C GLN A 167 16.23 -12.18 -10.82
N ASP A 168 15.86 -12.81 -9.70
CA ASP A 168 14.54 -12.69 -9.08
C ASP A 168 14.37 -11.36 -8.35
N LEU A 169 13.17 -10.79 -8.44
CA LEU A 169 12.81 -9.47 -7.89
C LEU A 169 11.61 -9.56 -6.92
N ILE A 170 11.14 -10.76 -6.59
CA ILE A 170 10.10 -10.96 -5.59
C ILE A 170 10.65 -10.54 -4.22
N GLY A 171 10.04 -9.50 -3.64
CA GLY A 171 10.47 -8.87 -2.40
C GLY A 171 11.22 -7.54 -2.60
N SER A 172 11.71 -7.25 -3.81
CA SER A 172 12.39 -5.98 -4.10
C SER A 172 11.43 -4.79 -4.13
N ARG A 173 11.95 -3.62 -3.74
CA ARG A 173 11.27 -2.33 -3.85
C ARG A 173 11.39 -1.75 -5.26
N HIS A 174 10.46 -0.88 -5.63
CA HIS A 174 10.44 -0.22 -6.95
C HIS A 174 11.74 0.51 -7.31
N PHE A 175 12.44 1.09 -6.33
CA PHE A 175 13.67 1.83 -6.53
C PHE A 175 14.88 0.92 -6.80
N GLU A 176 14.89 -0.30 -6.26
CA GLU A 176 15.90 -1.31 -6.57
C GLU A 176 15.72 -1.81 -8.01
N VAL A 177 14.47 -2.10 -8.41
CA VAL A 177 14.12 -2.52 -9.76
C VAL A 177 14.40 -1.40 -10.78
N ALA A 178 14.02 -0.15 -10.49
CA ALA A 178 14.33 1.00 -11.33
C ALA A 178 15.84 1.26 -11.46
N LYS A 179 16.60 1.11 -10.36
CA LYS A 179 18.07 1.17 -10.39
C LYS A 179 18.66 0.07 -11.27
N MET A 180 18.24 -1.18 -11.10
CA MET A 180 18.70 -2.28 -11.97
C MET A 180 18.43 -2.00 -13.45
N LEU A 181 17.23 -1.53 -13.80
CA LEU A 181 16.88 -1.15 -15.17
C LEU A 181 17.75 0.01 -15.71
N LYS A 182 18.13 0.95 -14.84
CA LYS A 182 19.04 2.08 -15.15
C LYS A 182 20.48 1.61 -15.38
N ASP A 183 20.97 0.67 -14.56
CA ASP A 183 22.36 0.19 -14.54
C ASP A 183 22.69 -0.81 -15.67
N ILE A 184 21.69 -1.39 -16.37
CA ILE A 184 21.90 -2.21 -17.58
C ILE A 184 22.69 -1.40 -18.64
N PRO A 185 23.75 -1.95 -19.28
CA PRO A 185 24.53 -1.22 -20.28
C PRO A 185 23.72 -0.83 -21.52
N VAL A 186 23.93 0.39 -22.02
CA VAL A 186 23.42 0.81 -23.33
C VAL A 186 24.14 0.04 -24.44
N GLY A 187 23.40 -0.38 -25.47
CA GLY A 187 23.89 -1.27 -26.52
C GLY A 187 23.91 -2.75 -26.13
N SER A 188 23.40 -3.12 -24.95
CA SER A 188 23.17 -4.52 -24.56
C SER A 188 21.70 -4.93 -24.69
N THR A 189 21.47 -6.24 -24.72
CA THR A 189 20.14 -6.85 -24.67
C THR A 189 19.95 -7.51 -23.31
N PHE A 190 18.74 -7.41 -22.75
CA PHE A 190 18.35 -8.02 -21.48
C PHE A 190 16.96 -8.64 -21.60
N THR A 191 16.62 -9.57 -20.71
CA THR A 191 15.27 -10.15 -20.66
C THR A 191 14.46 -9.62 -19.48
N LEU A 192 13.16 -9.47 -19.68
CA LEU A 192 12.16 -9.18 -18.65
C LEU A 192 11.21 -10.37 -18.54
N LYS A 193 11.10 -10.96 -17.34
CA LYS A 193 9.99 -11.86 -17.02
C LYS A 193 8.90 -11.03 -16.34
N LEU A 194 7.76 -10.90 -17.02
CA LEU A 194 6.63 -10.11 -16.58
C LEU A 194 5.43 -11.00 -16.25
N VAL A 195 4.62 -10.58 -15.28
CA VAL A 195 3.32 -11.18 -14.96
C VAL A 195 2.24 -10.14 -15.20
N GLU A 196 1.32 -10.41 -16.13
CA GLU A 196 0.19 -9.53 -16.37
C GLU A 196 -0.85 -9.64 -15.24
N PRO A 197 -1.59 -8.57 -14.93
CA PRO A 197 -2.80 -8.69 -14.13
C PRO A 197 -3.87 -9.45 -14.93
N THR A 198 -4.56 -10.41 -14.30
CA THR A 198 -5.65 -11.16 -14.94
C THR A 198 -6.73 -10.21 -15.43
N ARG A 199 -6.94 -10.19 -16.76
CA ARG A 199 -7.99 -9.42 -17.42
C ARG A 199 -9.26 -10.25 -17.59
N GLU A 200 -10.36 -9.58 -17.97
CA GLU A 200 -11.69 -10.17 -18.12
C GLU A 200 -11.70 -11.38 -19.07
N GLY A 201 -11.95 -12.59 -18.52
CA GLY A 201 -12.02 -13.83 -19.30
C GLY A 201 -13.44 -14.29 -19.65
N PHE A 202 -14.37 -14.25 -18.68
CA PHE A 202 -15.62 -15.03 -18.77
C PHE A 202 -16.89 -14.35 -18.20
N LEU A 203 -16.97 -13.02 -18.15
CA LEU A 203 -18.17 -12.30 -17.63
C LEU A 203 -19.32 -12.08 -18.64
N ASN A 204 -19.47 -12.95 -19.65
CA ASN A 204 -20.65 -12.93 -20.54
C ASN A 204 -21.83 -13.80 -20.03
N ILE A 205 -21.78 -14.28 -18.78
CA ILE A 205 -22.86 -15.08 -18.18
C ILE A 205 -23.23 -14.54 -16.78
N GLY A 206 -24.35 -13.82 -16.68
CA GLY A 206 -25.25 -14.01 -15.53
C GLY A 206 -25.40 -12.93 -14.44
N ALA A 207 -25.29 -11.63 -14.73
CA ALA A 207 -25.72 -10.58 -13.79
C ALA A 207 -26.76 -9.62 -14.42
N ARG A 208 -28.06 -9.92 -14.27
CA ARG A 208 -29.14 -9.05 -14.76
C ARG A 208 -29.41 -7.89 -13.79
N ASN A 209 -29.35 -6.66 -14.29
CA ASN A 209 -29.98 -5.47 -13.71
C ASN A 209 -29.74 -5.19 -12.21
N SER A 210 -28.49 -5.18 -11.76
CA SER A 210 -28.12 -4.16 -10.77
C SER A 210 -28.18 -2.80 -11.47
N LYS A 211 -29.04 -1.89 -10.99
CA LYS A 211 -29.04 -0.51 -11.50
C LYS A 211 -27.65 0.07 -11.26
N GLN A 212 -27.05 0.70 -12.26
CA GLN A 212 -25.88 1.56 -12.03
C GLN A 212 -26.30 2.69 -11.09
N VAL A 213 -26.01 2.52 -9.81
CA VAL A 213 -26.01 3.63 -8.86
C VAL A 213 -24.79 4.46 -9.24
N GLN A 214 -25.01 5.44 -10.10
CA GLN A 214 -24.14 6.62 -10.17
C GLN A 214 -24.27 7.37 -8.84
N LYS A 215 -23.67 6.80 -7.79
CA LYS A 215 -23.26 7.58 -6.63
C LYS A 215 -22.31 8.62 -7.22
N SER A 216 -22.67 9.89 -7.08
CA SER A 216 -21.72 10.98 -7.28
C SER A 216 -20.45 10.64 -6.53
N VAL A 217 -19.29 10.95 -7.12
CA VAL A 217 -18.02 10.87 -6.38
C VAL A 217 -18.10 11.91 -5.26
N SER A 218 -18.51 11.45 -4.08
CA SER A 218 -18.37 12.22 -2.86
C SER A 218 -16.87 12.41 -2.65
N ASN A 219 -16.40 13.65 -2.56
CA ASN A 219 -15.08 13.91 -1.98
C ASN A 219 -15.17 13.43 -0.53
N GLY A 220 -14.71 12.19 -0.30
CA GLY A 220 -14.67 11.54 1.00
C GLY A 220 -13.75 12.37 1.89
N LYS A 221 -14.35 13.26 2.68
CA LYS A 221 -13.63 14.17 3.58
C LYS A 221 -12.78 13.42 4.61
N GLN A 222 -13.06 12.13 4.81
CA GLN A 222 -12.34 11.24 5.71
C GLN A 222 -11.71 10.09 4.92
N THR A 223 -10.41 9.89 5.12
CA THR A 223 -9.63 8.77 4.61
C THR A 223 -9.00 8.01 5.77
N MET A 224 -8.81 6.69 5.62
CA MET A 224 -8.00 5.88 6.52
C MET A 224 -6.56 5.83 6.00
N ARG A 225 -5.57 6.16 6.82
CA ARG A 225 -4.14 6.08 6.45
C ARG A 225 -3.55 4.71 6.78
N MET A 226 -2.99 4.05 5.77
CA MET A 226 -2.45 2.68 5.78
C MET A 226 -1.09 2.52 6.51
N LYS A 227 -0.59 3.58 7.14
CA LYS A 227 0.56 3.56 8.07
C LYS A 227 0.15 3.70 9.54
N SER A 228 -1.07 4.14 9.83
CA SER A 228 -1.52 4.49 11.19
C SER A 228 -2.82 3.82 11.62
N GLY A 229 -3.61 3.29 10.68
CA GLY A 229 -4.97 2.79 10.92
C GLY A 229 -5.94 3.87 11.40
N LYS A 230 -5.56 5.15 11.32
CA LYS A 230 -6.38 6.29 11.76
C LYS A 230 -7.22 6.81 10.61
N VAL A 231 -8.39 7.34 10.96
CA VAL A 231 -9.16 8.22 10.09
C VAL A 231 -8.59 9.63 10.22
N GLU A 232 -8.22 10.22 9.09
CA GLU A 232 -7.70 11.58 8.96
C GLU A 232 -8.63 12.36 8.00
N GLU A 233 -8.68 13.70 8.11
CA GLU A 233 -9.38 14.49 7.09
C GLU A 233 -8.50 14.64 5.84
N ARG A 234 -9.11 14.48 4.66
CA ARG A 234 -8.39 14.55 3.38
C ARG A 234 -8.08 16.00 3.02
N ASP A 235 -6.81 16.36 3.05
CA ASP A 235 -6.36 17.68 2.60
C ASP A 235 -5.91 17.67 1.12
N GLU A 236 -6.76 18.21 0.25
CA GLU A 236 -6.51 18.37 -1.18
C GLU A 236 -5.24 19.19 -1.50
N PHE A 237 -4.76 20.00 -0.53
CA PHE A 237 -3.49 20.71 -0.63
C PHE A 237 -2.27 19.79 -0.50
N VAL A 238 -2.33 18.83 0.44
CA VAL A 238 -1.30 17.82 0.63
C VAL A 238 -1.25 16.89 -0.58
N ASP A 239 -2.40 16.47 -1.11
CA ASP A 239 -2.48 15.67 -2.33
C ASP A 239 -1.74 16.34 -3.51
N LEU A 240 -1.91 17.66 -3.69
CA LEU A 240 -1.27 18.43 -4.76
C LEU A 240 0.26 18.54 -4.56
N ALA A 241 0.71 18.73 -3.32
CA ALA A 241 2.13 18.75 -2.99
C ALA A 241 2.80 17.38 -3.21
N VAL A 242 2.15 16.29 -2.75
CA VAL A 242 2.61 14.91 -2.92
C VAL A 242 2.62 14.49 -4.39
N ALA A 243 1.67 14.97 -5.21
CA ALA A 243 1.67 14.78 -6.66
C ALA A 243 2.85 15.52 -7.33
N LYS A 244 3.16 16.75 -6.91
CA LYS A 244 4.32 17.51 -7.42
C LYS A 244 5.66 16.85 -7.06
N ILE A 245 5.80 16.35 -5.83
CA ILE A 245 6.98 15.59 -5.38
C ILE A 245 7.12 14.28 -6.18
N ASN A 246 6.04 13.54 -6.42
CA ASN A 246 6.09 12.36 -7.29
C ASN A 246 6.53 12.69 -8.71
N SER A 247 6.09 13.80 -9.29
CA SER A 247 6.53 14.25 -10.63
C SER A 247 8.06 14.47 -10.70
N LEU A 248 8.67 14.93 -9.60
CA LEU A 248 10.12 15.05 -9.48
C LEU A 248 10.81 13.68 -9.33
N LEU A 249 10.30 12.79 -8.47
CA LEU A 249 10.82 11.42 -8.29
C LEU A 249 10.74 10.59 -9.60
N GLU A 250 9.65 10.73 -10.35
CA GLU A 250 9.48 10.11 -11.67
C GLU A 250 10.55 10.59 -12.66
N THR A 251 10.88 11.88 -12.63
CA THR A 251 11.85 12.51 -13.53
C THR A 251 13.29 12.13 -13.18
N PHE A 252 13.65 12.05 -11.89
CA PHE A 252 15.01 11.81 -11.42
C PHE A 252 15.40 10.31 -11.37
N MET A 253 14.45 9.45 -10.95
CA MET A 253 14.71 8.02 -10.72
C MET A 253 13.87 7.07 -11.59
N GLY A 254 12.79 7.54 -12.23
CA GLY A 254 11.82 6.65 -12.87
C GLY A 254 10.96 5.87 -11.87
N ILE A 255 10.73 6.42 -10.67
CA ILE A 255 9.88 5.80 -9.63
C ILE A 255 8.68 6.67 -9.31
N HIS A 256 7.61 6.06 -8.82
CA HIS A 256 6.50 6.76 -8.18
C HIS A 256 6.18 6.08 -6.85
N ASP A 257 6.29 6.83 -5.76
CA ASP A 257 6.01 6.38 -4.40
C ASP A 257 5.27 7.48 -3.63
N SER A 258 3.97 7.29 -3.48
CA SER A 258 3.09 8.23 -2.75
C SER A 258 3.40 8.25 -1.25
N ASP A 259 3.92 7.15 -0.70
CA ASP A 259 4.25 7.02 0.72
C ASP A 259 5.59 7.70 1.07
N LEU A 260 6.59 7.59 0.19
CA LEU A 260 7.85 8.34 0.26
C LEU A 260 7.60 9.84 0.05
N ALA A 261 6.84 10.20 -0.98
CA ALA A 261 6.53 11.60 -1.28
C ALA A 261 5.73 12.28 -0.17
N GLN A 262 4.82 11.55 0.50
CA GLN A 262 4.13 12.05 1.70
C GLN A 262 5.10 12.24 2.86
N THR A 263 6.06 11.34 3.08
CA THR A 263 7.10 11.51 4.12
C THR A 263 8.06 12.67 3.80
N ILE A 264 8.45 12.89 2.54
CA ILE A 264 9.23 14.06 2.10
C ILE A 264 8.45 15.37 2.38
N TRP A 265 7.16 15.41 2.06
CA TRP A 265 6.29 16.55 2.37
C TRP A 265 6.16 16.80 3.89
N GLU A 266 5.88 15.75 4.67
CA GLU A 266 5.70 15.84 6.12
C GLU A 266 6.99 16.25 6.84
N LEU A 267 8.16 15.89 6.32
CA LEU A 267 9.46 16.39 6.78
C LEU A 267 9.68 17.86 6.41
N GLY A 268 9.35 18.27 5.18
CA GLY A 268 9.73 19.58 4.66
C GLY A 268 8.80 20.76 4.98
N ARG A 269 7.49 20.51 5.15
CA ARG A 269 6.45 21.55 5.24
C ARG A 269 6.65 22.58 6.37
N ASP A 270 7.27 22.16 7.47
CA ASP A 270 7.39 22.93 8.71
C ASP A 270 8.69 23.78 8.76
N TYR A 271 9.64 23.53 7.85
CA TYR A 271 10.86 24.33 7.68
C TYR A 271 10.62 25.62 6.88
N LYS A 272 11.57 26.56 6.99
CA LYS A 272 11.52 27.85 6.27
C LYS A 272 12.75 28.13 5.42
N ASN A 273 13.86 27.45 5.69
CA ASN A 273 15.14 27.62 4.98
C ASN A 273 15.50 26.31 4.25
N PRO A 274 15.87 26.34 2.95
CA PRO A 274 16.33 25.16 2.23
C PRO A 274 17.47 24.41 2.94
N HIS A 275 18.39 25.10 3.62
CA HIS A 275 19.47 24.45 4.36
C HIS A 275 18.97 23.59 5.52
N GLU A 276 17.91 24.01 6.22
CA GLU A 276 17.29 23.21 7.30
C GLU A 276 16.67 21.92 6.74
N PHE A 277 16.06 22.01 5.56
CA PHE A 277 15.45 20.87 4.87
C PHE A 277 16.50 19.89 4.31
N ILE A 278 17.59 20.40 3.72
CA ILE A 278 18.73 19.57 3.29
C ILE A 278 19.31 18.82 4.50
N GLU A 279 19.59 19.53 5.60
CA GLU A 279 20.10 18.94 6.84
C GLU A 279 19.11 17.94 7.46
N ALA A 280 17.80 18.15 7.34
CA ALA A 280 16.77 17.22 7.78
C ALA A 280 16.74 15.94 6.93
N ILE A 281 16.85 16.05 5.60
CA ILE A 281 16.95 14.88 4.71
C ILE A 281 18.22 14.08 5.01
N SER A 282 19.39 14.73 5.14
CA SER A 282 20.66 14.07 5.48
C SER A 282 20.68 13.38 6.84
N LYS A 283 19.75 13.70 7.74
CA LYS A 283 19.56 13.05 9.06
C LYS A 283 18.48 11.97 9.07
N SER A 284 17.89 11.66 7.91
CA SER A 284 16.75 10.74 7.77
C SER A 284 17.08 9.58 6.84
N GLU A 285 16.27 8.52 6.91
CA GLU A 285 16.31 7.35 5.99
C GLU A 285 16.09 7.74 4.51
N ILE A 286 15.64 8.97 4.22
CA ILE A 286 15.52 9.50 2.87
C ILE A 286 16.91 9.72 2.24
N CYS A 287 17.97 9.92 3.04
CA CYS A 287 19.33 10.06 2.55
C CYS A 287 19.84 8.82 1.80
N ASP A 288 19.34 7.62 2.16
CA ASP A 288 19.76 6.35 1.56
C ASP A 288 19.33 6.20 0.07
N PHE A 289 18.40 7.05 -0.39
CA PHE A 289 18.01 7.12 -1.80
C PHE A 289 19.07 7.81 -2.69
N GLY A 290 20.10 8.45 -2.12
CA GLY A 290 21.22 9.02 -2.86
C GLY A 290 20.85 10.22 -3.73
N PHE A 291 19.93 11.07 -3.26
CA PHE A 291 19.55 12.32 -3.94
C PHE A 291 20.75 13.27 -4.08
N SER A 292 20.86 13.95 -5.22
CA SER A 292 21.81 15.07 -5.39
C SER A 292 21.31 16.33 -4.70
N GLU A 293 22.22 17.22 -4.30
CA GLU A 293 21.87 18.51 -3.67
C GLU A 293 20.90 19.31 -4.54
N ASP A 294 21.14 19.40 -5.86
CA ASP A 294 20.25 20.04 -6.83
C ASP A 294 18.81 19.46 -6.78
N PHE A 295 18.68 18.14 -6.68
CA PHE A 295 17.37 17.48 -6.59
C PHE A 295 16.68 17.75 -5.25
N VAL A 296 17.44 17.88 -4.16
CA VAL A 296 16.89 18.30 -2.86
C VAL A 296 16.45 19.77 -2.90
N PHE A 297 17.14 20.64 -3.66
CA PHE A 297 16.66 22.00 -3.93
C PHE A 297 15.37 22.02 -4.78
N ASP A 298 15.24 21.16 -5.79
CA ASP A 298 13.98 21.01 -6.56
C ASP A 298 12.81 20.51 -5.67
N LEU A 299 13.07 19.53 -4.80
CA LEU A 299 12.10 19.06 -3.80
C LEU A 299 11.68 20.19 -2.85
N TRP A 300 12.63 20.98 -2.36
CA TRP A 300 12.35 22.16 -1.54
C TRP A 300 11.52 23.20 -2.31
N GLY A 301 11.84 23.44 -3.58
CA GLY A 301 11.08 24.31 -4.46
C GLY A 301 9.62 23.87 -4.55
N ALA A 302 9.36 22.59 -4.82
CA ALA A 302 8.01 22.02 -4.83
C ALA A 302 7.26 22.19 -3.48
N ILE A 303 7.96 22.02 -2.35
CA ILE A 303 7.39 22.16 -1.01
C ILE A 303 7.06 23.63 -0.70
N SER A 304 7.93 24.58 -1.07
CA SER A 304 7.67 26.02 -0.92
C SER A 304 6.54 26.47 -1.85
N ASP A 305 6.55 26.05 -3.11
CA ASP A 305 5.51 26.37 -4.10
C ASP A 305 4.12 25.86 -3.67
N ALA A 306 4.08 24.71 -3.00
CA ALA A 306 2.89 24.26 -2.29
C ALA A 306 2.56 25.19 -1.11
N ARG A 307 3.44 25.29 -0.10
CA ARG A 307 3.25 26.06 1.14
C ARG A 307 2.77 27.50 0.90
N ASP A 308 3.35 28.16 -0.10
CA ASP A 308 3.08 29.56 -0.45
C ASP A 308 1.80 29.71 -1.31
N GLY A 309 1.03 28.63 -1.51
CA GLY A 309 -0.23 28.59 -2.26
C GLY A 309 -0.08 28.62 -3.79
N ARG A 310 1.14 28.72 -4.31
CA ARG A 310 1.43 29.00 -5.73
C ARG A 310 1.02 27.85 -6.65
N LEU A 311 1.02 26.60 -6.17
CA LEU A 311 0.46 25.47 -6.93
C LEU A 311 -1.06 25.60 -7.23
N ARG A 312 -1.84 26.33 -6.42
CA ARG A 312 -3.28 26.56 -6.71
C ARG A 312 -3.48 27.56 -7.87
N ALA A 313 -2.58 28.53 -8.01
CA ALA A 313 -2.62 29.55 -9.07
C ALA A 313 -2.18 29.01 -10.46
N LEU A 314 -1.68 27.78 -10.53
CA LEU A 314 -1.31 27.07 -11.76
C LEU A 314 -2.33 25.97 -12.13
N ALA A 315 -3.42 25.83 -11.36
CA ALA A 315 -4.45 24.82 -11.52
C ALA A 315 -5.85 25.43 -11.76
N GLN A 316 -5.89 26.70 -12.21
CA GLN A 316 -7.06 27.47 -12.62
C GLN A 316 -6.83 28.06 -14.02
#